data_AF-A0AAV5KQ31-F1
#
_entry.id   AF-A0AAV5KQ31-F1
#
_cell.length_a   1.000
_cell.length_b   1.000
_cell.length_c   1.000
_cell.angle_alpha   90.00
_cell.angle_beta   90.00
_cell.angle_gamma   90.00
#
_symmetry.space_group_name_H-M   'P 1'
#
loop_
_entity.id
_entity.type
_entity.pdbx_description
1 polymer ?
#
loop_
_entity_poly.entity_id
_entity_poly.type
_entity_poly.pdbx_seq_one_letter_code
_entity_poly.pdbx_strand_id
1 'polypeptide(L)'
;MLLWTRKEKEIAIVTHSGFLLHTLSAFGNDCHPLVKKEICKHFANCELRSMVIVDRSMIGSDSSTTNYPGRTPARLDLPSDVSNEKTEKGSDANSDI
;
A
#
# COMPACT_ATOMS: atom_id res chain seq x y z
N MET A 1 7.84 -14.43 -8.81
CA MET A 1 6.82 -13.37 -9.01
C MET A 1 7.53 -12.04 -8.98
N LEU A 2 7.54 -11.30 -10.09
CA LEU A 2 8.22 -9.99 -10.20
C LEU A 2 7.21 -8.86 -9.97
N LEU A 3 7.66 -7.71 -9.45
CA LEU A 3 6.80 -6.53 -9.32
C LEU A 3 6.24 -6.07 -10.69
N TRP A 4 7.02 -6.25 -11.76
CA TRP A 4 6.66 -5.92 -13.14
C TRP A 4 5.36 -6.55 -13.65
N THR A 5 4.94 -7.72 -13.13
CA THR A 5 3.75 -8.43 -13.63
C THR A 5 2.45 -8.02 -12.94
N ARG A 6 2.47 -6.97 -12.11
CA ARG A 6 1.33 -6.51 -11.33
C ARG A 6 0.85 -5.13 -11.81
N LYS A 7 -0.32 -4.69 -11.34
CA LYS A 7 -1.07 -3.53 -11.89
C LYS A 7 -1.02 -2.27 -11.02
N GLU A 8 -0.19 -2.24 -9.97
CA GLU A 8 -0.09 -1.10 -9.06
C GLU A 8 0.51 0.12 -9.79
N LYS A 9 -0.27 1.20 -9.91
CA LYS A 9 0.16 2.45 -10.59
C LYS A 9 0.83 3.46 -9.64
N GLU A 10 0.65 3.28 -8.33
CA GLU A 10 1.19 4.13 -7.27
C GLU A 10 2.03 3.24 -6.33
N ILE A 11 3.33 3.52 -6.20
CA ILE A 11 4.27 2.69 -5.47
C ILE A 11 5.07 3.57 -4.50
N ALA A 12 5.03 3.24 -3.21
CA ALA A 12 5.90 3.84 -2.19
C ALA A 12 7.06 2.89 -1.88
N ILE A 13 8.30 3.41 -1.92
CA ILE A 13 9.52 2.65 -1.61
C ILE A 13 10.10 3.20 -0.31
N VAL A 14 10.11 2.37 0.74
CA VAL A 14 10.74 2.68 2.04
C VAL A 14 12.02 1.87 2.17
N THR A 15 13.16 2.55 2.18
CA THR A 15 14.50 1.94 2.25
C THR A 15 15.54 2.98 2.68
N HIS A 16 16.81 2.58 2.81
CA HIS A 16 17.91 3.47 3.20
C HIS A 16 18.29 4.44 2.07
N SER A 17 18.71 5.65 2.44
CA SER A 17 19.10 6.72 1.49
C SER A 17 20.21 6.32 0.52
N GLY A 18 21.17 5.50 0.97
CA GLY A 18 22.24 4.95 0.12
C GLY A 18 21.71 4.03 -0.97
N PHE A 19 20.71 3.20 -0.69
CA PHE A 19 20.08 2.33 -1.68
C PHE A 19 19.35 3.17 -2.75
N LEU A 20 18.51 4.13 -2.32
CA LEU A 20 17.83 5.06 -3.23
C LEU A 20 18.83 5.81 -4.12
N LEU A 21 19.92 6.33 -3.53
CA LEU A 21 20.95 7.05 -4.27
C LEU A 21 21.58 6.20 -5.38
N HIS A 22 21.99 4.96 -5.08
CA HIS A 22 22.59 4.09 -6.09
C HIS A 22 21.59 3.68 -7.18
N THR A 23 20.36 3.32 -6.82
CA THR A 23 19.31 2.94 -7.78
C THR A 23 18.92 4.10 -8.70
N LEU A 24 18.69 5.30 -8.15
CA LEU A 24 18.31 6.48 -8.93
C LEU A 24 19.47 7.00 -9.80
N SER A 25 20.72 6.84 -9.35
CA SER A 25 21.92 7.16 -10.15
C SER A 25 22.05 6.28 -11.38
N ALA A 26 21.70 4.99 -11.28
CA ALA A 26 21.67 4.07 -12.42
C ALA A 26 20.51 4.36 -13.38
N PHE A 27 19.32 4.68 -12.86
CA PHE A 27 18.12 4.98 -13.64
C PHE A 27 18.22 6.31 -14.42
N GLY A 28 18.85 7.33 -13.83
CA GLY A 28 18.86 8.70 -14.37
C GLY A 28 19.72 8.95 -15.62
N ASN A 29 20.21 7.92 -16.32
CA ASN A 29 21.10 8.09 -17.48
C ASN A 29 20.41 8.70 -18.70
N ASP A 30 19.16 8.32 -18.96
CA ASP A 30 18.36 8.81 -20.10
C ASP A 30 17.53 10.07 -19.76
N CYS A 31 17.74 10.64 -18.56
CA CYS A 31 17.03 11.80 -18.05
C CYS A 31 17.77 13.11 -18.38
N HIS A 32 17.04 14.23 -18.46
CA HIS A 32 17.65 15.55 -18.57
C HIS A 32 18.64 15.80 -17.41
N PRO A 33 19.83 16.42 -17.60
CA PRO A 33 20.84 16.53 -16.56
C PRO A 33 20.37 17.16 -15.24
N LEU A 34 19.43 18.12 -15.31
CA LEU A 34 18.80 18.70 -14.11
C LEU A 34 17.94 17.68 -13.34
N VAL A 35 17.16 16.85 -14.04
CA VAL A 35 16.36 15.78 -13.41
C VAL A 35 17.28 14.76 -12.77
N LYS A 36 18.35 14.34 -13.48
CA LYS A 36 19.38 13.44 -12.93
C LYS A 36 19.99 14.02 -11.64
N LYS A 37 20.35 15.31 -11.63
CA LYS A 37 20.91 15.99 -10.45
C LYS A 37 19.97 15.95 -9.24
N GLU A 38 18.67 16.20 -9.43
CA GLU A 38 17.70 16.20 -8.32
C GLU A 38 17.39 14.79 -7.79
N ILE A 39 17.20 13.78 -8.67
CA ILE A 39 16.95 12.41 -8.20
C ILE A 39 18.18 11.77 -7.54
N CYS A 40 19.40 12.18 -7.93
CA CYS A 40 20.66 11.70 -7.36
C CYS A 40 21.13 12.52 -6.14
N LYS A 41 20.32 13.47 -5.63
CA LYS A 41 20.63 14.17 -4.38
C LYS A 41 20.42 13.21 -3.20
N HIS A 42 21.33 13.22 -2.21
CA HIS A 42 21.16 12.39 -1.00
C HIS A 42 19.84 12.71 -0.29
N PHE A 43 19.22 11.70 0.32
CA PHE A 43 17.96 11.84 1.06
C PHE A 43 18.26 12.03 2.55
N ALA A 44 17.62 13.01 3.17
CA ALA A 44 17.60 13.15 4.62
C ALA A 44 16.74 12.06 5.28
N ASN A 45 16.87 11.89 6.60
CA ASN A 45 16.02 10.95 7.33
C ASN A 45 14.54 11.36 7.20
N CYS A 46 13.67 10.38 6.95
CA CYS A 46 12.25 10.57 6.68
C CYS A 46 11.91 11.49 5.49
N GLU A 47 12.85 11.78 4.58
CA GLU A 47 12.57 12.58 3.39
C GLU A 47 11.78 11.77 2.35
N LEU A 48 10.61 12.30 1.95
CA LEU A 48 9.80 11.77 0.86
C LEU A 48 10.03 12.60 -0.41
N ARG A 49 10.31 11.94 -1.54
CA ARG A 49 10.26 12.56 -2.87
C ARG A 49 9.27 11.79 -3.75
N SER A 50 8.31 12.50 -4.31
CA SER A 50 7.42 11.95 -5.34
C SER A 50 8.06 12.10 -6.73
N MET A 51 7.89 11.10 -7.59
CA MET A 51 8.38 11.11 -8.97
C MET A 51 7.41 10.37 -9.88
N VAL A 52 7.32 10.79 -11.13
CA VAL A 52 6.49 10.15 -12.15
C VAL A 52 7.41 9.48 -13.17
N ILE A 53 7.30 8.15 -13.28
CA ILE A 53 7.99 7.36 -14.29
C ILE A 53 7.00 7.15 -15.45
N VAL A 54 7.41 7.53 -16.66
CA VAL A 54 6.60 7.38 -17.88
C VAL A 54 7.26 6.35 -18.78
N ASP A 55 6.63 5.20 -18.96
CA ASP A 55 7.01 4.26 -20.00
C ASP A 55 6.55 4.80 -21.36
N ARG A 56 7.51 5.28 -22.15
CA ARG A 56 7.26 5.80 -23.50
C ARG A 56 6.89 4.71 -24.52
N SER A 57 7.10 3.43 -24.20
CA SER A 57 6.74 2.30 -25.05
C SER A 57 5.27 1.88 -24.91
N MET A 58 4.61 2.23 -23.79
CA MET A 58 3.22 1.85 -23.47
C MET A 58 2.18 2.96 -23.75
N ILE A 59 2.48 3.91 -24.62
CA ILE A 59 1.57 5.01 -24.97
C ILE A 59 0.38 4.46 -25.78
N GLY A 60 -0.68 4.03 -25.08
CA GLY A 60 -1.98 3.65 -25.68
C GLY A 60 -2.80 2.55 -24.96
N SER A 61 -2.32 1.93 -23.89
CA SER A 61 -2.89 0.66 -23.38
C SER A 61 -3.85 0.72 -22.18
N ASP A 62 -3.93 1.84 -21.47
CA ASP A 62 -4.24 1.78 -20.03
C ASP A 62 -5.67 2.16 -19.64
N SER A 63 -6.48 1.15 -19.30
CA SER A 63 -7.68 1.34 -18.49
C SER A 63 -7.32 1.56 -17.00
N SER A 64 -8.20 2.26 -16.28
CA SER A 64 -8.04 2.55 -14.85
C SER A 64 -8.63 1.44 -14.00
N THR A 65 -7.84 0.85 -13.10
CA THR A 65 -8.34 0.01 -12.00
C THR A 65 -7.38 0.14 -10.83
N THR A 66 -7.83 0.74 -9.72
CA THR A 66 -7.09 0.76 -8.46
C THR A 66 -7.51 -0.42 -7.58
N ASN A 67 -6.53 -1.08 -6.95
CA ASN A 67 -6.74 -2.08 -5.91
C ASN A 67 -6.18 -1.56 -4.58
N TYR A 68 -6.56 -0.35 -4.17
CA TYR A 68 -6.25 0.14 -2.83
C TYR A 68 -7.28 -0.41 -1.82
N PRO A 69 -6.92 -1.31 -0.89
CA PRO A 69 -7.85 -1.89 0.07
C PRO A 69 -8.11 -0.97 1.27
N GLY A 70 -7.66 0.30 1.23
CA GLY A 70 -7.69 1.25 2.34
C GLY A 70 -9.07 1.81 2.70
N ARG A 71 -10.11 0.99 2.62
CA ARG A 71 -11.33 1.23 3.37
C ARG A 71 -11.08 0.71 4.78
N THR A 72 -11.17 1.58 5.78
CA THR A 72 -11.46 1.11 7.15
C THR A 72 -12.63 0.13 7.05
N PRO A 73 -12.56 -1.08 7.64
CA PRO A 73 -13.67 -2.02 7.55
C PRO A 73 -14.93 -1.30 7.98
N ALA A 74 -15.97 -1.37 7.15
CA ALA A 74 -17.24 -0.73 7.48
C ALA A 74 -17.66 -1.24 8.86
N ARG A 75 -17.81 -0.32 9.81
CA ARG A 75 -18.34 -0.64 11.12
C ARG A 75 -19.64 -1.39 10.87
N LEU A 76 -19.73 -2.62 11.36
CA LEU A 76 -20.97 -3.37 11.27
C LEU A 76 -21.92 -2.68 12.25
N ASP A 77 -22.68 -1.71 11.74
CA ASP A 77 -23.69 -0.96 12.50
C ASP A 77 -24.88 -1.89 12.75
N LEU A 78 -24.63 -2.89 13.58
CA LEU A 78 -25.62 -3.78 14.14
C LEU A 78 -26.52 -2.91 15.04
N PRO A 79 -27.83 -2.84 14.79
CA PRO A 79 -28.72 -1.99 15.56
C PRO A 79 -28.73 -2.46 17.02
N SER A 80 -28.11 -1.68 17.89
CA SER A 80 -28.03 -1.93 19.32
C SER A 80 -29.31 -1.45 20.02
N ASP A 81 -30.46 -2.02 19.67
CA ASP A 81 -31.58 -2.12 20.60
C ASP A 81 -32.62 -3.18 20.17
N VAL A 82 -32.85 -4.15 21.06
CA VAL A 82 -34.16 -4.54 21.60
C VAL A 82 -33.88 -5.56 22.70
N SER A 83 -33.91 -5.06 23.94
CA SER A 83 -34.06 -5.88 25.14
C SER A 83 -35.49 -6.45 25.24
N ASN A 84 -35.67 -7.71 25.68
CA ASN A 84 -36.05 -7.95 27.09
C ASN A 84 -36.21 -9.44 27.52
N GLU A 85 -35.57 -9.72 28.66
CA GLU A 85 -36.09 -10.38 29.87
C GLU A 85 -36.51 -11.88 29.98
N LYS A 86 -35.99 -12.51 31.06
CA LYS A 86 -36.52 -13.67 31.84
C LYS A 86 -36.47 -15.07 31.16
N THR A 87 -36.24 -16.19 31.86
CA THR A 87 -36.09 -16.47 33.31
C THR A 87 -35.21 -17.70 33.57
N GLU A 88 -34.83 -17.89 34.84
CA GLU A 88 -34.05 -19.01 35.40
C GLU A 88 -34.65 -20.41 35.16
N LYS A 89 -33.78 -21.41 34.95
CA LYS A 89 -33.62 -22.62 35.82
C LYS A 89 -32.50 -23.53 35.29
N GLY A 90 -31.75 -24.15 36.19
CA GLY A 90 -30.68 -25.10 35.85
C GLY A 90 -31.08 -26.56 36.04
N SER A 91 -30.24 -27.47 35.54
CA SER A 91 -30.18 -28.89 35.94
C SER A 91 -28.89 -29.55 35.44
N ASP A 92 -27.98 -29.81 36.36
CA ASP A 92 -27.21 -31.04 36.59
C ASP A 92 -26.62 -31.91 35.44
N ALA A 93 -25.32 -32.20 35.64
CA ALA A 93 -24.64 -33.51 35.60
C ALA A 93 -24.14 -34.14 34.27
N ASN A 94 -22.82 -34.40 34.27
CA ASN A 94 -22.08 -35.55 33.71
C ASN A 94 -22.11 -35.77 32.17
N SER A 95 -21.10 -36.36 31.52
CA SER A 95 -19.78 -36.88 31.92
C SER A 95 -18.70 -36.36 30.92
N ASP A 96 -17.43 -36.78 30.83
CA ASP A 96 -16.70 -37.94 31.37
C ASP A 96 -15.19 -37.64 31.56
N ILE A 97 -14.35 -38.68 31.62
CA ILE A 97 -12.87 -38.68 31.75
C ILE A 97 -12.14 -38.21 30.47
#